data_AF-A0A7I7WE18-F1
#
_entry.id   AF-A0A7I7WE18-F1
#
_cell.length_a   1.000
_cell.length_b   1.000
_cell.length_c   1.000
_cell.angle_alpha   90.00
_cell.angle_beta   90.00
_cell.angle_gamma   90.00
#
_symmetry.space_group_name_H-M   'P 1'
#
loop_
_entity.id
_entity.type
_entity.pdbx_description
1 polymer ?
#
loop_
_entity_poly.entity_id
_entity_poly.type
_entity_poly.pdbx_seq_one_letter_code
_entity_poly.pdbx_strand_id
1 'polypeptide(L)'
;MSQPRARLQRAARDAALPYPTNPDLQQCAVDAAIHLLCDTADLNTAGAEWRRIQQEEKRIRARVRPLAVMSVADKIFSERWVARATFVDRMRLRRWSGKTTSARRSQSVPAQRASR
;
A
#
# COMPACT_ATOMS: atom_id res chain seq x y z
N MET A 1 40.13 -19.30 15.65
CA MET A 1 39.14 -19.41 14.54
C MET A 1 37.82 -18.71 14.92
N SER A 2 37.79 -17.37 14.94
CA SER A 2 36.67 -16.56 15.49
C SER A 2 35.83 -15.83 14.42
N GLN A 3 36.09 -16.06 13.14
CA GLN A 3 35.47 -15.33 12.02
C GLN A 3 33.98 -15.57 11.74
N PRO A 4 33.33 -16.72 12.07
CA PRO A 4 31.92 -16.95 11.72
C PRO A 4 30.94 -16.02 12.43
N ARG A 5 31.15 -15.76 13.73
CA ARG A 5 30.21 -15.01 14.57
C ARG A 5 30.19 -13.52 14.24
N ALA A 6 31.35 -12.94 13.94
CA ALA A 6 31.47 -11.54 13.54
C ALA A 6 30.80 -11.27 12.18
N ARG A 7 30.90 -12.23 11.24
CA ARG A 7 30.23 -12.13 9.93
C ARG A 7 28.71 -12.18 10.05
N LEU A 8 28.18 -13.12 10.85
CA LEU A 8 26.73 -13.22 11.13
C LEU A 8 26.19 -11.95 11.82
N GLN A 9 26.90 -11.44 12.82
CA GLN A 9 26.50 -10.21 13.51
C GLN A 9 26.49 -8.98 12.60
N ARG A 10 27.45 -8.87 11.67
CA ARG A 10 27.45 -7.78 10.69
C ARG A 10 26.27 -7.89 9.73
N ALA A 11 26.02 -9.07 9.16
CA ALA A 11 24.91 -9.27 8.23
C ALA A 11 23.54 -9.07 8.89
N ALA A 12 23.36 -9.51 10.13
CA ALA A 12 22.13 -9.24 10.89
C ALA A 12 21.90 -7.73 11.10
N ARG A 13 22.96 -6.98 11.45
CA ARG A 13 22.86 -5.52 11.59
C ARG A 13 22.50 -4.86 10.26
N ASP A 14 23.20 -5.24 9.19
CA ASP A 14 22.96 -4.68 7.86
C ASP A 14 21.55 -4.98 7.36
N ALA A 15 21.01 -6.16 7.65
CA ALA A 15 19.65 -6.57 7.28
C ALA A 15 18.55 -5.86 8.08
N ALA A 16 18.82 -5.47 9.33
CA ALA A 16 17.85 -4.75 10.16
C ALA A 16 17.75 -3.25 9.84
N LEU A 17 18.82 -2.64 9.31
CA LEU A 17 18.91 -1.20 9.01
C LEU A 17 17.74 -0.62 8.19
N PRO A 18 17.17 -1.32 7.18
CA PRO A 18 16.07 -0.77 6.37
C PRO A 18 14.74 -0.65 7.12
N TYR A 19 14.58 -1.31 8.28
CA TYR A 19 13.31 -1.44 8.98
C TYR A 19 13.33 -0.84 10.40
N PRO A 20 13.85 0.38 10.63
CA PRO A 20 14.15 0.89 11.98
C PRO A 20 12.94 0.98 12.92
N THR A 21 11.72 1.04 12.37
CA THR A 21 10.47 1.20 13.13
C THR A 21 9.57 -0.02 13.10
N ASN A 22 9.99 -1.14 12.50
CA ASN A 22 9.16 -2.33 12.39
C ASN A 22 9.93 -3.56 12.89
N PRO A 23 9.74 -3.97 14.16
CA PRO A 23 10.51 -5.05 14.76
C PRO A 23 10.25 -6.40 14.08
N ASP A 24 9.04 -6.65 13.59
CA ASP A 24 8.70 -7.89 12.88
C ASP A 24 9.46 -7.99 11.56
N LEU A 25 9.53 -6.88 10.80
CA LEU A 25 10.31 -6.83 9.56
C LEU A 25 11.81 -6.87 9.79
N GLN A 26 12.31 -6.26 10.88
CA GLN A 26 13.71 -6.41 11.28
C GLN A 26 14.06 -7.87 11.55
N GLN A 27 13.23 -8.55 12.35
CA GLN A 27 13.47 -9.94 12.71
C GLN A 27 13.43 -10.84 11.47
N CYS A 28 12.42 -10.69 10.62
CA CYS A 28 12.35 -11.41 9.34
C CYS A 28 13.57 -11.17 8.45
N ALA A 29 14.07 -9.93 8.37
CA ALA A 29 15.24 -9.61 7.55
C ALA A 29 16.53 -10.22 8.13
N VAL A 30 16.68 -10.21 9.45
CA VAL A 30 17.80 -10.86 10.17
C VAL A 30 17.77 -12.37 9.94
N ASP A 31 16.62 -13.01 10.13
CA ASP A 31 16.48 -14.46 9.96
C ASP A 31 16.77 -14.87 8.51
N ALA A 32 16.27 -14.12 7.52
CA ALA A 32 16.59 -14.35 6.12
C ALA A 32 18.09 -14.23 5.81
N ALA A 33 18.77 -13.21 6.37
CA ALA A 33 20.20 -13.02 6.19
C ALA A 33 21.03 -14.16 6.82
N ILE A 34 20.62 -14.66 7.99
CA ILE A 34 21.23 -15.82 8.65
C ILE A 34 21.01 -17.08 7.81
N HIS A 35 19.78 -17.33 7.35
CA HIS A 35 19.47 -18.49 6.52
C HIS A 35 20.30 -18.53 5.23
N LEU A 36 20.47 -17.37 4.59
CA LEU A 36 21.31 -17.23 3.39
C LEU A 36 22.78 -17.51 3.70
N LEU A 37 23.32 -16.95 4.79
CA LEU A 37 24.74 -17.15 5.16
C LEU A 37 25.07 -18.58 5.60
N CYS A 38 24.08 -19.31 6.09
CA CYS A 38 24.21 -20.70 6.50
C CYS A 38 23.87 -21.70 5.38
N ASP A 39 23.62 -21.24 4.13
CA ASP A 39 23.15 -22.06 3.01
C ASP A 39 21.89 -22.90 3.32
N THR A 40 21.08 -22.44 4.26
CA THR A 40 19.80 -23.08 4.65
C THR A 40 18.59 -22.42 4.01
N ALA A 41 18.79 -21.32 3.27
CA ALA A 41 17.73 -20.61 2.58
C ALA A 41 17.35 -21.32 1.27
N ASP A 42 16.12 -21.80 1.18
CA ASP A 42 15.53 -22.18 -0.11
C ASP A 42 14.97 -20.93 -0.81
N LEU A 43 15.84 -20.27 -1.58
CA LEU A 43 15.50 -19.06 -2.34
C LEU A 43 14.46 -19.33 -3.43
N ASN A 44 14.36 -20.55 -3.94
CA ASN A 44 13.39 -20.91 -4.96
C ASN A 44 11.98 -20.98 -4.37
N THR A 45 11.85 -21.63 -3.22
CA THR A 45 10.57 -21.70 -2.50
C THR A 45 10.14 -20.32 -2.02
N ALA A 46 11.05 -19.53 -1.43
CA ALA A 46 10.76 -18.15 -1.02
C ALA A 46 10.34 -17.27 -2.21
N GLY A 47 11.01 -17.41 -3.36
CA GLY A 47 10.66 -16.68 -4.59
C GLY A 47 9.31 -17.13 -5.19
N ALA A 48 8.93 -18.39 -5.05
CA ALA A 48 7.62 -18.88 -5.45
C ALA A 48 6.50 -18.34 -4.55
N GLU A 49 6.72 -18.34 -3.24
CA GLU A 49 5.78 -17.78 -2.26
C GLU A 49 5.59 -16.27 -2.47
N TRP A 50 6.69 -15.52 -2.66
CA TRP A 50 6.61 -14.09 -2.97
C TRP A 50 5.75 -13.80 -4.21
N ARG A 51 5.94 -14.56 -5.29
CA ARG A 51 5.11 -14.44 -6.50
C ARG A 51 3.65 -14.77 -6.24
N ARG A 52 3.37 -15.80 -5.44
CA ARG A 52 2.00 -16.15 -5.05
C ARG A 52 1.34 -15.02 -4.26
N ILE A 53 2.02 -14.44 -3.27
CA ILE A 53 1.53 -13.30 -2.48
C ILE A 53 1.26 -12.09 -3.38
N GLN A 54 2.17 -11.77 -4.31
CA GLN A 54 1.98 -10.68 -5.27
C GLN A 54 0.76 -10.89 -6.18
N GLN A 55 0.52 -12.13 -6.64
CA GLN A 55 -0.66 -12.45 -7.42
C GLN A 55 -1.95 -12.32 -6.60
N GLU A 56 -1.93 -12.75 -5.35
CA GLU A 56 -3.10 -12.65 -4.47
C GLU A 56 -3.39 -11.19 -4.11
N GLU A 57 -2.36 -10.40 -3.81
CA GLU A 57 -2.49 -8.95 -3.61
C GLU A 57 -3.11 -8.28 -4.85
N LYS A 58 -2.66 -8.65 -6.06
CA LYS A 58 -3.23 -8.13 -7.31
C LYS A 58 -4.72 -8.47 -7.44
N ARG A 59 -5.11 -9.71 -7.09
CA ARG A 59 -6.52 -10.14 -7.10
C ARG A 59 -7.36 -9.38 -6.08
N ILE A 60 -6.86 -9.22 -4.85
CA ILE A 60 -7.53 -8.46 -3.79
C ILE A 60 -7.71 -7.00 -4.23
N ARG A 61 -6.65 -6.35 -4.72
CA ARG A 61 -6.72 -4.96 -5.23
C ARG A 61 -7.74 -4.82 -6.36
N ALA A 62 -7.83 -5.79 -7.26
CA ALA A 62 -8.84 -5.80 -8.33
C ALA A 62 -10.28 -5.88 -7.79
N ARG A 63 -10.51 -6.58 -6.67
CA ARG A 63 -11.82 -6.68 -6.00
C ARG A 63 -12.16 -5.46 -5.14
N VAL A 64 -11.16 -4.85 -4.50
CA VAL A 64 -11.35 -3.65 -3.66
C VAL A 64 -11.81 -2.46 -4.50
N ARG A 65 -11.28 -2.30 -5.72
CA ARG A 65 -11.62 -1.17 -6.62
C ARG A 65 -13.13 -1.00 -6.86
N PRO A 66 -13.89 -2.00 -7.37
CA PRO A 66 -15.33 -1.84 -7.60
C PRO A 66 -16.11 -1.56 -6.31
N LEU A 67 -15.78 -2.24 -5.21
CA LEU A 67 -16.43 -2.01 -3.90
C LEU A 67 -16.21 -0.58 -3.40
N ALA A 68 -14.98 -0.07 -3.54
CA ALA A 68 -14.62 1.29 -3.14
C ALA A 68 -15.33 2.34 -4.00
N VAL A 69 -15.46 2.10 -5.31
CA VAL A 69 -16.19 2.98 -6.22
C VAL A 69 -17.68 3.01 -5.90
N MET A 70 -18.33 1.86 -5.74
CA MET A 70 -19.76 1.77 -5.39
C MET A 70 -20.05 2.46 -4.06
N SER A 71 -19.27 2.17 -3.02
CA SER A 71 -19.40 2.78 -1.68
C SER A 71 -19.38 4.32 -1.70
N VAL A 72 -18.61 4.91 -2.62
CA VAL A 72 -18.50 6.36 -2.81
C VAL A 72 -19.57 6.92 -3.75
N ALA A 73 -19.96 6.17 -4.78
CA ALA A 73 -20.99 6.55 -5.75
C ALA A 73 -22.38 6.60 -5.10
N ASP A 74 -22.70 5.58 -4.30
CA ASP A 74 -23.98 5.46 -3.58
C ASP A 74 -24.10 6.44 -2.40
N LYS A 75 -23.06 7.24 -2.15
CA LYS A 75 -22.94 8.21 -1.04
C LYS A 75 -23.12 7.60 0.35
N ILE A 76 -23.03 6.26 0.46
CA ILE A 76 -23.13 5.53 1.74
C ILE A 76 -21.96 5.95 2.65
N PHE A 77 -20.76 6.09 2.09
CA PHE A 77 -19.56 6.48 2.84
C PHE A 77 -18.82 7.66 2.20
N SER A 78 -18.15 8.45 3.03
CA SER A 78 -17.28 9.52 2.54
C SER A 78 -16.02 8.96 1.88
N GLU A 79 -15.49 9.66 0.87
CA GLU A 79 -14.23 9.29 0.21
C GLU A 79 -13.07 9.09 1.19
N ARG A 80 -13.03 9.92 2.26
CA ARG A 80 -11.99 9.85 3.28
C ARG A 80 -12.08 8.56 4.09
N TRP A 81 -13.29 8.12 4.38
CA TRP A 81 -13.52 6.89 5.12
C TRP A 81 -13.17 5.66 4.28
N VAL A 82 -13.63 5.62 3.03
CA VAL A 82 -13.33 4.52 2.09
C VAL A 82 -11.84 4.43 1.78
N ALA A 83 -11.16 5.57 1.58
CA ALA A 83 -9.70 5.60 1.38
C ALA A 83 -8.92 5.00 2.55
N ARG A 84 -9.34 5.29 3.79
CA ARG A 84 -8.76 4.69 5.00
C ARG A 84 -9.04 3.19 5.09
N ALA A 85 -10.29 2.77 4.88
CA ALA A 85 -10.69 1.38 5.02
C ALA A 85 -10.05 0.46 3.96
N THR A 86 -9.80 0.99 2.76
CA THR A 86 -9.26 0.24 1.63
C THR A 86 -7.75 0.42 1.43
N PHE A 87 -7.11 1.25 2.25
CA PHE A 87 -5.71 1.67 2.09
C PHE A 87 -5.38 2.21 0.69
N VAL A 88 -6.39 2.76 0.00
CA VAL A 88 -6.24 3.38 -1.31
C VAL A 88 -6.18 4.89 -1.13
N ASP A 89 -5.22 5.54 -1.79
CA ASP A 89 -5.13 6.99 -1.83
C ASP A 89 -6.46 7.64 -2.27
N ARG A 90 -6.86 8.71 -1.57
CA ARG A 90 -8.13 9.40 -1.82
C ARG A 90 -8.21 9.95 -3.25
N MET A 91 -7.09 10.43 -3.81
CA MET A 91 -7.08 10.97 -5.18
C MET A 91 -7.18 9.87 -6.23
N ARG A 92 -6.65 8.67 -5.96
CA ARG A 92 -6.93 7.47 -6.79
C ARG A 92 -8.41 7.09 -6.74
N LEU A 93 -9.02 7.09 -5.55
CA LEU A 93 -10.43 6.77 -5.37
C LEU A 93 -11.36 7.76 -6.10
N ARG A 94 -11.05 9.06 -6.05
CA ARG A 94 -11.76 10.10 -6.82
C ARG A 94 -11.66 9.90 -8.33
N ARG A 95 -10.47 9.55 -8.83
CA ARG A 95 -10.26 9.21 -10.24
C ARG A 95 -11.08 7.99 -10.66
N TRP A 96 -11.14 6.95 -9.83
CA TRP A 96 -11.91 5.75 -10.13
C TRP A 96 -13.42 5.99 -10.11
N SER A 97 -13.92 6.84 -9.21
CA SER A 97 -15.34 7.16 -9.09
C SER A 97 -15.83 8.22 -10.08
N GLY A 98 -14.95 8.77 -10.94
CA GLY A 98 -15.31 9.80 -11.90
C GLY A 98 -15.70 11.15 -11.27
N LYS A 99 -15.54 11.32 -9.95
CA LYS A 99 -15.77 12.59 -9.25
C LYS A 99 -14.65 13.55 -9.60
N THR A 100 -14.85 14.34 -10.66
CA THR A 100 -13.97 15.45 -11.02
C THR A 100 -13.79 16.37 -9.81
N THR A 101 -12.55 16.78 -9.57
CA THR A 101 -12.24 17.92 -8.69
C THR A 101 -13.10 19.07 -9.17
N SER A 102 -14.13 19.41 -8.40
CA SER A 102 -14.97 20.61 -8.52
C SER A 102 -14.18 21.71 -9.22
N ALA A 103 -14.33 21.80 -10.54
CA ALA A 103 -14.00 23.00 -11.26
C ALA A 103 -14.94 24.04 -10.66
N ARG A 104 -14.32 24.99 -9.97
CA ARG A 104 -14.86 26.22 -9.44
C ARG A 104 -16.27 26.51 -9.99
N ARG A 105 -17.25 26.39 -9.11
CA ARG A 105 -18.64 26.79 -9.31
C ARG A 105 -18.67 28.30 -9.61
N SER A 106 -18.44 28.70 -10.86
CA SER A 106 -18.75 30.05 -11.32
C SER A 106 -20.27 30.11 -11.49
N GLN A 107 -20.93 30.46 -10.40
CA GLN A 107 -22.31 30.91 -10.41
C GLN A 107 -22.38 32.18 -11.27
N SER A 108 -22.67 32.05 -12.56
CA SER A 108 -23.28 33.13 -13.32
C SER A 108 -24.75 33.19 -12.89
N VAL A 109 -25.02 34.01 -11.87
CA VAL A 109 -26.35 34.46 -11.51
C VAL A 109 -26.90 35.23 -12.72
N PRO A 110 -28.03 34.83 -13.34
CA PRO A 110 -28.75 35.77 -14.17
C PRO A 110 -29.37 36.79 -13.23
N ALA A 111 -28.84 38.02 -13.26
CA ALA A 111 -29.41 39.15 -12.57
C ALA A 111 -30.88 39.29 -12.97
N GLN A 112 -31.78 39.06 -12.02
CA GLN A 112 -33.13 39.57 -12.07
C GLN A 112 -33.04 41.09 -12.21
N ARG A 113 -33.27 41.62 -13.42
CA ARG A 113 -33.67 43.02 -13.60
C ARG A 113 -35.17 43.08 -13.49
N ALA A 114 -35.63 43.47 -12.30
CA ALA A 114 -36.90 44.14 -12.14
C ALA A 114 -36.77 45.57 -12.73
N SER A 115 -37.89 46.03 -13.29
CA SER A 115 -38.28 47.44 -13.51
C SER A 115 -37.69 48.17 -14.72
N ARG A 116 -38.46 48.22 -15.81
CA ARG A 116 -39.30 49.38 -16.19
C ARG A 116 -40.28 49.01 -17.30
#